data_AF-A0A9D8ACD1-F1
#
_entry.id   AF-A0A9D8ACD1-F1
#
_cell.length_a   1.000
_cell.length_b   1.000
_cell.length_c   1.000
_cell.angle_alpha   90.00
_cell.angle_beta   90.00
_cell.angle_gamma   90.00
#
_symmetry.space_group_name_H-M   'P 1'
#
loop_
_entity.id
_entity.type
_entity.pdbx_description
1 polymer ?
#
loop_
_entity_poly.entity_id
_entity_poly.type
_entity_poly.pdbx_seq_one_letter_code
_entity_poly.pdbx_strand_id
1 'polypeptide(L)'
;MFSVEKTNILDNPRKRRNYVYLEHTQSLCSKCLRVVDAKIIRTDDNKIVLRKWCREHGFESCLLHSDADWYLHAQKYNRPGDIPLKFPTAVERGCPYDCGVCPDHEQHMCLGLIDLTDDCNLACPTCFADSKGSAYLTMDQIKASLDGFIAQEGVGAVIQFSGGEPTMHPQIVEAVKEAVDRPTEVVMINTNGIKFAQDEDLIKRLVDVSENKLEIYLQFDGFTDEVHQAIRGAKLADIKMKAIENMLKHGLPINLASVIQRGVNEDQVGKIVEFGIETKGIRGVNFQPAFFAGRYDHDMNPMDRVTNTEIMDRLEKQTDGMFRKTDFMPLPCSHPSEIALTYAYIKGKKVKPIPRFIDLDPYMDQFINTIYTDPRPIYKKAIEGLWSASSSFNSMKTLYDFSCVCGIPVKKDFFTEKGRQKIADENAFRIIMIQFQDKYNWDMKVVKKCCIGFAMPDGRTIPFDAYNVLYRETHEVKHWQNGNVPNKVPMPTPYGFVSQNGNGAIKSNGQLNGQKTPTKEKATYE
;
A
#
# COMPACT_ATOMS: atom_id res chain seq x y z
N MET A 1 10.32 51.29 28.29
CA MET A 1 11.02 51.55 27.02
C MET A 1 12.14 50.52 26.89
N PHE A 2 12.00 49.53 26.03
CA PHE A 2 13.11 48.65 25.67
C PHE A 2 13.99 49.38 24.65
N SER A 3 15.29 49.53 24.93
CA SER A 3 16.22 50.16 24.01
C SER A 3 16.35 49.28 22.76
N VAL A 4 15.82 49.76 21.64
CA VAL A 4 16.01 49.12 20.34
C VAL A 4 17.36 49.58 19.83
N GLU A 5 18.40 48.80 20.08
CA GLU A 5 19.64 48.92 19.30
C GLU A 5 19.27 48.70 17.83
N LYS A 6 19.33 49.77 17.03
CA LYS A 6 19.17 49.70 15.58
C LYS A 6 20.36 48.96 15.01
N THR A 7 20.27 47.64 14.95
CA THR A 7 21.17 46.81 14.16
C THR A 7 21.01 47.24 12.70
N ASN A 8 22.10 47.71 12.09
CA ASN A 8 22.16 48.09 10.70
C ASN A 8 21.77 46.88 9.83
N ILE A 9 20.74 47.04 8.99
CA ILE A 9 20.14 45.92 8.22
C ILE A 9 21.13 45.28 7.23
N LEU A 10 22.22 46.00 6.91
CA LEU A 10 23.31 45.55 6.05
C LEU A 10 24.29 44.62 6.78
N ASP A 11 24.39 44.70 8.11
CA ASP A 11 25.31 43.91 8.94
C ASP A 11 24.67 42.60 9.45
N ASN A 12 23.37 42.42 9.24
CA ASN A 12 22.63 41.20 9.56
C ASN A 12 21.65 40.87 8.42
N PRO A 13 22.14 40.28 7.30
CA PRO A 13 21.27 39.96 6.18
C PRO A 13 20.18 38.99 6.65
N ARG A 14 18.92 39.32 6.33
CA ARG A 14 17.77 38.46 6.64
C ARG A 14 18.07 37.04 6.15
N LYS A 15 18.21 36.10 7.09
CA LYS A 15 18.43 34.68 6.76
C LYS A 15 17.19 34.15 6.03
N ARG A 16 17.35 33.72 4.78
CA ARG A 16 16.30 32.99 4.04
C ARG A 16 16.16 31.58 4.60
N ARG A 17 14.95 31.03 4.55
CA ARG A 17 14.74 29.60 4.83
C ARG A 17 15.36 28.79 3.69
N ASN A 18 15.89 27.61 4.02
CA ASN A 18 16.45 26.63 3.07
C ASN A 18 15.39 25.66 2.53
N TYR A 19 14.14 26.12 2.44
CA TYR A 19 13.00 25.36 1.95
C TYR A 19 11.85 26.28 1.56
N VAL A 20 11.01 25.80 0.64
CA VAL A 20 9.73 26.39 0.25
C VAL A 20 8.61 25.67 1.01
N TYR A 21 7.71 26.44 1.62
CA TYR A 21 6.49 25.91 2.23
C TYR A 21 5.44 25.65 1.15
N LEU A 22 4.93 24.43 1.07
CA LEU A 22 3.92 24.05 0.09
C LEU A 22 2.52 24.05 0.70
N GLU A 23 2.34 23.38 1.83
CA GLU A 23 1.00 23.12 2.38
C GLU A 23 1.02 22.76 3.88
N HIS A 24 -0.15 22.89 4.51
CA HIS A 24 -0.44 22.43 5.87
C HIS A 24 -1.22 21.11 5.82
N THR A 25 -0.93 20.19 6.73
CA THR A 25 -1.68 18.94 6.89
C THR A 25 -1.66 18.48 8.35
N GLN A 26 -2.35 17.40 8.65
CA GLN A 26 -2.25 16.68 9.92
C GLN A 26 -1.44 15.39 9.73
N SER A 27 -0.66 15.03 10.74
CA SER A 27 0.16 13.82 10.80
C SER A 27 -0.05 13.11 12.14
N LEU A 28 0.52 11.93 12.32
CA LEU A 28 0.69 11.30 13.63
C LEU A 28 2.08 11.59 14.21
N CYS A 29 2.17 11.74 15.53
CA CYS A 29 3.45 11.67 16.24
C CYS A 29 3.97 10.24 16.24
N SER A 30 5.22 10.00 15.82
CA SER A 30 5.81 8.64 15.75
C SER A 30 5.96 7.91 17.09
N LYS A 31 5.82 8.63 18.21
CA LYS A 31 5.97 8.08 19.57
C LYS A 31 4.65 7.86 20.29
N CYS A 32 3.77 8.87 20.31
CA CYS A 32 2.48 8.78 21.02
C CYS A 32 1.27 8.60 20.11
N LEU A 33 1.43 8.62 18.78
CA LEU A 33 0.37 8.42 17.79
C LEU A 33 -0.82 9.40 17.90
N ARG A 34 -0.65 10.51 18.62
CA ARG A 34 -1.59 11.63 18.57
C ARG A 34 -1.51 12.33 17.22
N VAL A 35 -2.67 12.77 16.72
CA VAL A 35 -2.76 13.71 15.61
C VAL A 35 -2.04 15.01 15.99
N VAL A 36 -1.16 15.47 15.11
CA VAL A 36 -0.35 16.68 15.26
C VAL A 36 -0.36 17.47 13.96
N ASP A 37 -0.15 18.79 14.06
CA ASP A 37 0.02 19.63 12.88
C ASP A 37 1.35 19.34 12.19
N ALA A 38 1.29 19.35 10.87
CA ALA A 38 2.41 19.12 9.99
C ALA A 38 2.39 20.08 8.81
N LYS A 39 3.55 20.21 8.17
CA LYS A 39 3.71 20.94 6.92
C LYS A 39 4.49 20.09 5.93
N ILE A 40 4.17 20.26 4.67
CA ILE A 40 4.96 19.69 3.58
C ILE A 40 5.76 20.82 2.95
N ILE A 41 7.06 20.54 2.77
CA ILE A 41 8.03 21.51 2.29
C ILE A 41 8.83 20.92 1.14
N ARG A 42 9.22 21.78 0.19
CA ARG A 42 10.25 21.49 -0.82
C ARG A 42 11.58 22.00 -0.29
N THR A 43 12.55 21.12 -0.15
CA THR A 43 13.92 21.48 0.26
C THR A 43 14.73 22.01 -0.93
N ASP A 44 15.83 22.71 -0.64
CA ASP A 44 16.73 23.24 -1.69
C ASP A 44 17.37 22.14 -2.56
N ASP A 45 17.49 20.91 -2.03
CA ASP A 45 17.96 19.71 -2.75
C ASP A 45 16.84 18.95 -3.48
N ASN A 46 15.73 19.64 -3.77
CA ASN A 46 14.59 19.14 -4.56
C ASN A 46 13.81 17.96 -3.97
N LYS A 47 13.78 17.81 -2.64
CA LYS A 47 13.00 16.76 -1.96
C LYS A 47 11.71 17.29 -1.37
N ILE A 48 10.73 16.41 -1.18
CA ILE A 48 9.51 16.68 -0.44
C ILE A 48 9.62 16.06 0.93
N VAL A 49 9.48 16.91 1.95
CA VAL A 49 9.62 16.51 3.35
C VAL A 49 8.37 16.86 4.12
N LEU A 50 7.84 15.90 4.87
CA LEU A 50 6.83 16.13 5.89
C LEU A 50 7.52 16.50 7.19
N ARG A 51 7.22 17.70 7.71
CA ARG A 51 7.73 18.16 9.00
C ARG A 51 6.59 18.38 9.97
N LYS A 52 6.63 17.69 11.10
CA LYS A 52 5.59 17.69 12.13
C LYS A 52 6.14 18.08 13.49
N TRP A 53 5.26 18.53 14.37
CA TRP A 53 5.63 18.92 15.73
C TRP A 53 4.66 18.36 16.76
N CYS A 54 5.20 17.59 17.70
CA CYS A 54 4.47 17.13 18.86
C CYS A 54 4.87 17.97 20.08
N ARG A 55 3.88 18.42 20.86
CA ARG A 55 4.12 19.16 22.11
C ARG A 55 5.08 18.46 23.07
N GLU A 56 4.99 17.12 23.17
CA GLU A 56 5.79 16.33 24.11
C GLU A 56 7.09 15.80 23.48
N HIS A 57 7.07 15.49 22.17
CA HIS A 57 8.16 14.78 21.50
C HIS A 57 8.99 15.65 20.55
N GLY A 58 8.61 16.92 20.36
CA GLY A 58 9.35 17.89 19.55
C GLY A 58 9.10 17.76 18.05
N PHE A 59 10.05 18.27 17.27
CA PHE A 59 10.00 18.23 15.81
C PHE A 59 10.48 16.88 15.27
N GLU A 60 9.82 16.43 14.22
CA GLU A 60 10.21 15.28 13.42
C GLU A 60 10.10 15.62 11.93
N SER A 61 10.89 14.97 11.10
CA SER A 61 10.83 15.12 9.65
C SER A 61 10.97 13.77 8.98
N CYS A 62 10.26 13.57 7.88
CA CYS A 62 10.29 12.35 7.09
C CYS A 62 10.30 12.70 5.61
N LEU A 63 11.10 11.96 4.83
CA LEU A 63 11.12 12.06 3.38
C LEU A 63 9.83 11.48 2.81
N LEU A 64 9.08 12.27 2.04
CA LEU A 64 7.92 11.79 1.28
C LEU A 64 8.33 11.38 -0.15
N HIS A 65 9.10 12.24 -0.82
CA HIS A 65 9.59 12.01 -2.18
C HIS A 65 10.99 12.60 -2.36
N SER A 66 11.85 11.88 -3.10
CA SER A 66 13.17 12.37 -3.50
C SER A 66 13.15 13.40 -4.63
N ASP A 67 12.03 13.51 -5.35
CA ASP A 67 11.83 14.41 -6.48
C ASP A 67 10.56 15.26 -6.29
N ALA A 68 10.77 16.55 -6.02
CA ALA A 68 9.70 17.51 -5.82
C ALA A 68 8.96 17.89 -7.09
N ASP A 69 9.61 17.84 -8.25
CA ASP A 69 8.96 18.20 -9.51
C ASP A 69 7.95 17.11 -9.91
N TRP A 70 8.30 15.84 -9.69
CA TRP A 70 7.35 14.73 -9.82
C TRP A 70 6.17 14.87 -8.85
N TYR A 71 6.43 15.17 -7.56
CA TYR A 71 5.37 15.35 -6.57
C TYR A 71 4.37 16.45 -6.95
N LEU A 72 4.88 17.60 -7.41
CA LEU A 72 4.05 18.72 -7.86
C LEU A 72 3.29 18.39 -9.14
N HIS A 73 3.92 17.65 -10.07
CA HIS A 73 3.23 17.12 -11.24
C HIS A 73 2.10 16.16 -10.83
N ALA A 74 2.34 15.29 -9.85
CA ALA A 74 1.38 14.31 -9.38
C ALA A 74 0.11 14.95 -8.81
N GLN A 75 0.21 16.10 -8.13
CA GLN A 75 -0.96 16.80 -7.59
C GLN A 75 -2.00 17.16 -8.66
N LYS A 76 -1.59 17.33 -9.92
CA LYS A 76 -2.51 17.61 -11.04
C LYS A 76 -3.49 16.47 -11.32
N TYR A 77 -3.19 15.26 -10.84
CA TYR A 77 -3.99 14.05 -11.03
C TYR A 77 -4.88 13.73 -9.84
N ASN A 78 -4.97 14.61 -8.83
CA ASN A 78 -5.93 14.43 -7.76
C ASN A 78 -7.35 14.59 -8.32
N ARG A 79 -8.17 13.54 -8.26
CA ARG A 79 -9.54 13.50 -8.78
C ARG A 79 -10.57 13.28 -7.66
N PRO A 80 -11.84 13.69 -7.86
CA PRO A 80 -12.92 13.33 -6.95
C PRO A 80 -12.93 11.82 -6.69
N GLY A 81 -13.11 11.43 -5.44
CA GLY A 81 -13.30 10.02 -5.11
C GLY A 81 -14.72 9.56 -5.41
N ASP A 82 -14.85 8.25 -5.62
CA ASP A 82 -16.14 7.59 -5.68
C ASP A 82 -16.66 7.34 -4.26
N ILE A 83 -17.99 7.27 -4.14
CA ILE A 83 -18.67 7.07 -2.86
C ILE A 83 -19.08 5.59 -2.78
N PRO A 84 -18.75 4.87 -1.68
CA PRO A 84 -19.23 3.51 -1.49
C PRO A 84 -20.76 3.48 -1.39
N LEU A 85 -21.38 2.35 -1.75
CA LEU A 85 -22.83 2.15 -1.62
C LEU A 85 -23.31 2.25 -0.17
N LYS A 86 -22.42 1.90 0.77
CA LYS A 86 -22.69 1.95 2.20
C LYS A 86 -21.42 2.31 2.96
N PHE A 87 -21.48 3.36 3.79
CA PHE A 87 -20.45 3.63 4.79
C PHE A 87 -20.63 2.68 5.99
N PRO A 88 -19.63 1.87 6.38
CA PRO A 88 -19.79 0.93 7.48
C PRO A 88 -19.52 1.55 8.87
N THR A 89 -19.10 2.81 8.94
CA THR A 89 -18.90 3.55 10.21
C THR A 89 -19.43 4.99 10.14
N ALA A 90 -19.59 5.64 11.30
CA ALA A 90 -19.98 7.03 11.44
C ALA A 90 -18.80 7.92 11.89
N VAL A 91 -18.91 9.23 11.67
CA VAL A 91 -17.92 10.21 12.18
C VAL A 91 -18.29 10.62 13.60
N GLU A 92 -17.41 10.35 14.57
CA GLU A 92 -17.63 10.67 15.99
C GLU A 92 -16.41 11.34 16.66
N ARG A 93 -15.22 10.73 16.57
CA ARG A 93 -13.94 11.21 17.08
C ARG A 93 -13.08 11.89 16.02
N GLY A 94 -13.43 11.75 14.75
CA GLY A 94 -12.73 12.28 13.58
C GLY A 94 -11.67 11.32 13.03
N CYS A 95 -11.20 11.61 11.81
CA CYS A 95 -10.12 10.87 11.17
C CYS A 95 -8.80 11.06 11.96
N PRO A 96 -8.05 10.00 12.28
CA PRO A 96 -8.18 8.61 11.84
C PRO A 96 -8.72 7.66 12.92
N TYR A 97 -9.43 8.17 13.93
CA TYR A 97 -9.85 7.40 15.11
C TYR A 97 -11.18 6.66 14.94
N ASP A 98 -11.98 7.03 13.94
CA ASP A 98 -13.20 6.32 13.53
C ASP A 98 -13.01 5.52 12.23
N CYS A 99 -11.75 5.21 11.85
CA CYS A 99 -11.44 4.64 10.56
C CYS A 99 -12.15 3.30 10.31
N GLY A 100 -12.71 3.20 9.11
CA GLY A 100 -13.66 2.17 8.70
C GLY A 100 -14.52 2.69 7.54
N VAL A 101 -13.91 3.34 6.54
CA VAL A 101 -14.57 4.10 5.45
C VAL A 101 -15.78 4.90 5.96
N CYS A 102 -15.54 5.90 6.82
CA CYS A 102 -16.61 6.76 7.34
C CYS A 102 -17.00 7.83 6.32
N PRO A 103 -18.10 8.59 6.53
CA PRO A 103 -18.48 9.71 5.65
C PRO A 103 -17.44 10.82 5.46
N ASP A 104 -16.39 10.89 6.29
CA ASP A 104 -15.26 11.84 6.16
C ASP A 104 -14.08 11.26 5.36
N HIS A 105 -14.20 10.01 4.92
CA HIS A 105 -13.25 9.36 4.02
C HIS A 105 -13.64 9.66 2.57
N GLU A 106 -12.68 10.13 1.79
CA GLU A 106 -12.87 10.81 0.50
C GLU A 106 -12.75 9.85 -0.71
N GLN A 107 -12.80 8.53 -0.49
CA GLN A 107 -12.68 7.53 -1.56
C GLN A 107 -13.30 6.16 -1.21
N HIS A 108 -13.87 5.44 -2.18
CA HIS A 108 -14.33 4.06 -2.02
C HIS A 108 -13.17 3.05 -1.89
N MET A 109 -13.45 1.78 -1.56
CA MET A 109 -12.41 0.75 -1.47
C MET A 109 -12.31 -0.08 -2.75
N CYS A 110 -11.22 0.11 -3.50
CA CYS A 110 -10.92 -0.66 -4.71
C CYS A 110 -10.47 -2.10 -4.40
N LEU A 111 -9.82 -2.31 -3.26
CA LEU A 111 -9.22 -3.60 -2.88
C LEU A 111 -9.49 -3.93 -1.41
N GLY A 112 -10.12 -5.09 -1.18
CA GLY A 112 -10.39 -5.64 0.15
C GLY A 112 -9.40 -6.75 0.53
N LEU A 113 -8.48 -6.47 1.45
CA LEU A 113 -7.58 -7.46 2.05
C LEU A 113 -8.27 -8.21 3.19
N ILE A 114 -8.07 -9.53 3.28
CA ILE A 114 -8.51 -10.33 4.42
C ILE A 114 -7.30 -11.07 4.97
N ASP A 115 -6.85 -10.70 6.17
CA ASP A 115 -5.84 -11.46 6.91
C ASP A 115 -6.50 -12.74 7.44
N LEU A 116 -6.21 -13.88 6.81
CA LEU A 116 -6.82 -15.17 7.16
C LEU A 116 -6.25 -15.75 8.46
N THR A 117 -5.01 -15.41 8.77
CA THR A 117 -4.25 -15.95 9.89
C THR A 117 -3.16 -14.99 10.34
N ASP A 118 -2.73 -15.07 11.60
CA ASP A 118 -1.51 -14.43 12.08
C ASP A 118 -0.33 -15.42 12.22
N ASP A 119 -0.53 -16.68 11.79
CA ASP A 119 0.50 -17.72 11.67
C ASP A 119 1.30 -17.53 10.38
N CYS A 120 2.62 -17.68 10.46
CA CYS A 120 3.53 -17.60 9.34
C CYS A 120 4.67 -18.60 9.50
N ASN A 121 4.99 -19.31 8.43
CA ASN A 121 6.17 -20.18 8.35
C ASN A 121 7.49 -19.40 8.13
N LEU A 122 7.48 -18.08 8.26
CA LEU A 122 8.66 -17.20 8.24
C LEU A 122 8.65 -16.20 9.39
N ALA A 123 9.84 -15.73 9.76
CA ALA A 123 10.03 -14.69 10.76
C ALA A 123 10.78 -13.49 10.16
N CYS A 124 10.23 -12.86 9.12
CA CYS A 124 10.86 -11.75 8.40
C CYS A 124 11.26 -10.56 9.32
N PRO A 125 12.52 -10.08 9.26
CA PRO A 125 12.94 -8.85 9.92
C PRO A 125 12.08 -7.64 9.55
N THR A 126 11.61 -7.55 8.29
CA THR A 126 10.81 -6.42 7.82
C THR A 126 9.29 -6.64 7.90
N CYS A 127 8.82 -7.58 8.73
CA CYS A 127 7.39 -7.90 8.81
C CYS A 127 6.59 -6.77 9.47
N PHE A 128 5.86 -6.00 8.66
CA PHE A 128 5.01 -4.93 9.17
C PHE A 128 3.84 -5.43 10.04
N ALA A 129 3.42 -6.67 9.85
CA ALA A 129 2.31 -7.28 10.58
C ALA A 129 2.73 -7.95 11.90
N ASP A 130 4.04 -8.02 12.21
CA ASP A 130 4.59 -8.76 13.37
C ASP A 130 3.97 -10.16 13.57
N SER A 131 3.74 -10.88 12.46
CA SER A 131 3.11 -12.20 12.48
C SER A 131 3.96 -13.21 13.25
N LYS A 132 3.39 -13.73 14.33
CA LYS A 132 4.00 -14.70 15.27
C LYS A 132 2.95 -15.56 15.98
N GLY A 133 1.72 -15.51 15.51
CA GLY A 133 0.57 -16.14 16.15
C GLY A 133 0.33 -17.54 15.61
N SER A 134 -0.84 -18.08 15.95
CA SER A 134 -1.32 -19.38 15.50
C SER A 134 -2.84 -19.35 15.30
N ALA A 135 -3.40 -18.15 15.13
CA ALA A 135 -4.82 -17.90 15.04
C ALA A 135 -5.26 -17.94 13.58
N TYR A 136 -6.47 -18.44 13.35
CA TYR A 136 -7.08 -18.57 12.04
C TYR A 136 -8.51 -18.05 12.11
N LEU A 137 -8.92 -17.28 11.10
CA LEU A 137 -10.33 -16.90 10.96
C LEU A 137 -11.18 -18.14 10.67
N THR A 138 -12.41 -18.18 11.18
CA THR A 138 -13.35 -19.22 10.78
C THR A 138 -13.91 -18.92 9.39
N MET A 139 -14.47 -19.94 8.72
CA MET A 139 -15.16 -19.70 7.45
C MET A 139 -16.32 -18.71 7.56
N ASP A 140 -17.04 -18.70 8.69
CA ASP A 140 -18.12 -17.72 8.92
C ASP A 140 -17.57 -16.29 8.99
N GLN A 141 -16.40 -16.10 9.62
CA GLN A 141 -15.73 -14.80 9.68
C GLN A 141 -15.21 -14.36 8.31
N ILE A 142 -14.69 -15.30 7.52
CA ILE A 142 -14.24 -15.03 6.14
C ILE A 142 -15.45 -14.62 5.28
N LYS A 143 -16.55 -15.39 5.33
CA LYS A 143 -17.80 -15.07 4.61
C LYS A 143 -18.35 -13.70 5.03
N ALA A 144 -18.39 -13.40 6.32
CA ALA A 144 -18.84 -12.10 6.82
C ALA A 144 -17.95 -10.93 6.32
N SER A 145 -16.64 -11.14 6.24
CA SER A 145 -15.71 -10.15 5.69
C SER A 145 -15.97 -9.89 4.20
N LEU A 146 -16.16 -10.97 3.43
CA LEU A 146 -16.50 -10.89 2.01
C LEU A 146 -17.85 -10.20 1.80
N ASP A 147 -18.89 -10.62 2.51
CA ASP A 147 -20.24 -10.08 2.40
C ASP A 147 -20.28 -8.59 2.79
N GLY A 148 -19.56 -8.21 3.84
CA GLY A 148 -19.43 -6.82 4.27
C GLY A 148 -18.75 -5.94 3.21
N PHE A 149 -17.67 -6.43 2.60
CA PHE A 149 -16.99 -5.70 1.53
C PHE A 149 -17.87 -5.54 0.28
N ILE A 150 -18.54 -6.62 -0.16
CA ILE A 150 -19.46 -6.58 -1.29
C ILE A 150 -20.67 -5.68 -0.99
N ALA A 151 -21.17 -5.63 0.23
CA ALA A 151 -22.27 -4.73 0.60
C ALA A 151 -21.87 -3.23 0.54
N GLN A 152 -20.59 -2.91 0.76
CA GLN A 152 -20.06 -1.55 0.66
C GLN A 152 -19.81 -1.15 -0.80
N GLU A 153 -19.26 -2.04 -1.61
CA GLU A 153 -18.73 -1.69 -2.94
C GLU A 153 -19.60 -2.21 -4.10
N GLY A 154 -20.52 -3.13 -3.84
CA GLY A 154 -21.36 -3.82 -4.84
C GLY A 154 -20.61 -4.89 -5.61
N VAL A 155 -19.38 -4.61 -6.06
CA VAL A 155 -18.48 -5.55 -6.72
C VAL A 155 -17.10 -5.47 -6.10
N GLY A 156 -16.57 -6.61 -5.64
CA GLY A 156 -15.20 -6.73 -5.16
C GLY A 156 -14.25 -6.72 -6.35
N ALA A 157 -13.76 -5.54 -6.74
CA ALA A 157 -12.86 -5.44 -7.89
C ALA A 157 -11.59 -6.27 -7.67
N VAL A 158 -11.00 -6.19 -6.47
CA VAL A 158 -9.99 -7.14 -6.00
C VAL A 158 -10.26 -7.54 -4.56
N ILE A 159 -10.26 -8.85 -4.30
CA ILE A 159 -10.21 -9.42 -2.95
C ILE A 159 -8.85 -10.09 -2.79
N GLN A 160 -8.09 -9.72 -1.76
CA GLN A 160 -6.75 -10.24 -1.53
C GLN A 160 -6.67 -10.98 -0.19
N PHE A 161 -6.40 -12.27 -0.23
CA PHE A 161 -6.09 -13.05 0.95
C PHE A 161 -4.63 -12.83 1.38
N SER A 162 -4.46 -12.49 2.64
CA SER A 162 -3.21 -12.10 3.29
C SER A 162 -3.12 -12.76 4.68
N GLY A 163 -2.20 -12.28 5.52
CA GLY A 163 -2.03 -12.66 6.92
C GLY A 163 -0.56 -12.77 7.27
N GLY A 164 -0.23 -13.62 8.24
CA GLY A 164 1.12 -14.16 8.33
C GLY A 164 1.50 -14.85 7.02
N GLU A 165 1.01 -16.05 6.78
CA GLU A 165 1.06 -16.71 5.46
C GLU A 165 -0.30 -17.39 5.17
N PRO A 166 -1.11 -16.88 4.22
CA PRO A 166 -2.46 -17.38 4.00
C PRO A 166 -2.52 -18.85 3.59
N THR A 167 -1.46 -19.38 2.96
CA THR A 167 -1.39 -20.82 2.59
C THR A 167 -1.24 -21.75 3.80
N MET A 168 -1.02 -21.21 5.01
CA MET A 168 -1.10 -21.96 6.27
C MET A 168 -2.54 -22.21 6.70
N HIS A 169 -3.51 -21.42 6.22
CA HIS A 169 -4.91 -21.60 6.58
C HIS A 169 -5.44 -22.94 6.04
N PRO A 170 -5.98 -23.84 6.90
CA PRO A 170 -6.38 -25.19 6.47
C PRO A 170 -7.50 -25.19 5.43
N GLN A 171 -8.29 -24.12 5.39
CA GLN A 171 -9.42 -23.94 4.46
C GLN A 171 -9.15 -22.88 3.37
N ILE A 172 -7.89 -22.60 3.01
CA ILE A 172 -7.56 -21.59 1.97
C ILE A 172 -8.28 -21.84 0.63
N VAL A 173 -8.42 -23.10 0.22
CA VAL A 173 -9.14 -23.46 -1.02
C VAL A 173 -10.63 -23.09 -0.92
N GLU A 174 -11.26 -23.34 0.23
CA GLU A 174 -12.65 -22.98 0.49
C GLU A 174 -12.83 -21.45 0.55
N ALA A 175 -11.89 -20.74 1.17
CA ALA A 175 -11.90 -19.27 1.20
C ALA A 175 -11.83 -18.65 -0.21
N VAL A 176 -10.97 -19.19 -1.08
CA VAL A 176 -10.92 -18.79 -2.50
C VAL A 176 -12.24 -19.07 -3.20
N LYS A 177 -12.81 -20.25 -3.00
CA LYS A 177 -14.12 -20.59 -3.58
C LYS A 177 -15.21 -19.60 -3.15
N GLU A 178 -15.28 -19.28 -1.86
CA GLU A 178 -16.25 -18.31 -1.32
C GLU A 178 -16.07 -16.91 -1.92
N ALA A 179 -14.84 -16.46 -2.16
CA ALA A 179 -14.60 -15.18 -2.83
C ALA A 179 -14.99 -15.21 -4.32
N VAL A 180 -14.75 -16.32 -5.02
CA VAL A 180 -15.07 -16.53 -6.44
C VAL A 180 -16.58 -16.58 -6.69
N ASP A 181 -17.31 -17.25 -5.80
CA ASP A 181 -18.77 -17.43 -5.85
C ASP A 181 -19.56 -16.12 -5.62
N ARG A 182 -18.88 -15.05 -5.19
CA ARG A 182 -19.43 -13.70 -4.99
C ARG A 182 -19.16 -12.79 -6.21
N PRO A 183 -19.80 -11.61 -6.28
CA PRO A 183 -19.51 -10.58 -7.27
C PRO A 183 -18.08 -10.00 -7.17
N THR A 184 -17.09 -10.82 -7.49
CA THR A 184 -15.65 -10.52 -7.42
C THR A 184 -15.04 -10.64 -8.81
N GLU A 185 -14.22 -9.67 -9.22
CA GLU A 185 -13.52 -9.73 -10.50
C GLU A 185 -12.22 -10.54 -10.39
N VAL A 186 -11.41 -10.25 -9.38
CA VAL A 186 -10.11 -10.90 -9.16
C VAL A 186 -9.95 -11.27 -7.68
N VAL A 187 -9.50 -12.51 -7.47
CA VAL A 187 -9.05 -12.99 -6.16
C VAL A 187 -7.53 -13.06 -6.21
N MET A 188 -6.87 -12.52 -5.19
CA MET A 188 -5.42 -12.57 -5.05
C MET A 188 -5.01 -13.31 -3.79
N ILE A 189 -3.89 -14.04 -3.83
CA ILE A 189 -3.25 -14.57 -2.63
C ILE A 189 -1.87 -13.94 -2.49
N ASN A 190 -1.64 -13.28 -1.36
CA ASN A 190 -0.35 -12.70 -0.99
C ASN A 190 0.49 -13.76 -0.27
N THR A 191 1.55 -14.27 -0.89
CA THR A 191 2.29 -15.45 -0.38
C THR A 191 3.80 -15.30 -0.46
N ASN A 192 4.49 -15.92 0.50
CA ASN A 192 5.92 -16.17 0.44
C ASN A 192 6.29 -17.35 -0.49
N GLY A 193 5.33 -18.10 -1.03
CA GLY A 193 5.56 -19.12 -2.05
C GLY A 193 6.23 -20.41 -1.57
N ILE A 194 6.59 -20.56 -0.29
CA ILE A 194 7.22 -21.79 0.23
C ILE A 194 6.31 -23.00 0.01
N LYS A 195 5.03 -22.86 0.36
CA LYS A 195 4.02 -23.91 0.16
C LYS A 195 3.85 -24.26 -1.32
N PHE A 196 3.87 -23.27 -2.21
CA PHE A 196 3.77 -23.50 -3.66
C PHE A 196 5.03 -24.14 -4.28
N ALA A 197 6.21 -23.96 -3.68
CA ALA A 197 7.39 -24.71 -4.08
C ALA A 197 7.31 -26.21 -3.72
N GLN A 198 6.57 -26.55 -2.65
CA GLN A 198 6.56 -27.88 -2.05
C GLN A 198 5.31 -28.71 -2.41
N ASP A 199 4.17 -28.07 -2.66
CA ASP A 199 2.85 -28.71 -2.75
C ASP A 199 2.15 -28.30 -4.06
N GLU A 200 2.47 -28.99 -5.16
CA GLU A 200 1.78 -28.79 -6.44
C GLU A 200 0.28 -29.16 -6.39
N ASP A 201 -0.14 -30.01 -5.46
CA ASP A 201 -1.54 -30.41 -5.31
C ASP A 201 -2.39 -29.27 -4.74
N LEU A 202 -1.85 -28.46 -3.83
CA LEU A 202 -2.47 -27.21 -3.42
C LEU A 202 -2.69 -26.26 -4.61
N ILE A 203 -1.70 -26.11 -5.50
CA ILE A 203 -1.83 -25.25 -6.69
C ILE A 203 -2.98 -25.73 -7.57
N LYS A 204 -3.06 -27.04 -7.86
CA LYS A 204 -4.15 -27.62 -8.66
C LYS A 204 -5.52 -27.36 -8.04
N ARG A 205 -5.70 -27.65 -6.76
CA ARG A 205 -6.97 -27.43 -6.05
C ARG A 205 -7.39 -25.96 -6.07
N LEU A 206 -6.45 -25.03 -5.96
CA LEU A 206 -6.73 -23.60 -6.07
C LEU A 206 -7.16 -23.20 -7.48
N VAL A 207 -6.48 -23.71 -8.51
CA VAL A 207 -6.86 -23.49 -9.92
C VAL A 207 -8.28 -24.02 -10.17
N ASP A 208 -8.58 -25.24 -9.70
CA ASP A 208 -9.88 -25.91 -9.91
C ASP A 208 -11.07 -25.10 -9.37
N VAL A 209 -10.90 -24.37 -8.27
CA VAL A 209 -11.97 -23.54 -7.66
C VAL A 209 -11.93 -22.08 -8.09
N SER A 210 -10.90 -21.65 -8.80
CA SER A 210 -10.65 -20.22 -9.05
C SER A 210 -11.56 -19.60 -10.12
N GLU A 211 -12.15 -20.41 -10.99
CA GLU A 211 -12.83 -19.97 -12.21
C GLU A 211 -12.00 -18.95 -13.04
N ASN A 212 -10.67 -19.09 -13.02
CA ASN A 212 -9.70 -18.18 -13.63
C ASN A 212 -9.67 -16.76 -13.05
N LYS A 213 -10.27 -16.53 -11.88
CA LYS A 213 -10.21 -15.24 -11.17
C LYS A 213 -9.01 -15.12 -10.24
N LEU A 214 -8.26 -16.21 -10.01
CA LEU A 214 -7.12 -16.23 -9.09
C LEU A 214 -5.83 -15.73 -9.75
N GLU A 215 -5.17 -14.77 -9.09
CA GLU A 215 -3.81 -14.30 -9.38
C GLU A 215 -2.93 -14.39 -8.12
N ILE A 216 -1.68 -14.77 -8.24
CA ILE A 216 -0.77 -14.86 -7.10
C ILE A 216 0.06 -13.59 -6.97
N TYR A 217 -0.01 -12.97 -5.80
CA TYR A 217 0.85 -11.85 -5.41
C TYR A 217 2.06 -12.41 -4.67
N LEU A 218 3.11 -12.75 -5.41
CA LEU A 218 4.26 -13.50 -4.91
C LEU A 218 5.32 -12.56 -4.36
N GLN A 219 5.66 -12.71 -3.08
CA GLN A 219 6.82 -12.03 -2.51
C GLN A 219 8.12 -12.45 -3.22
N PHE A 220 8.78 -11.50 -3.88
CA PHE A 220 10.01 -11.68 -4.65
C PHE A 220 10.87 -10.41 -4.58
N ASP A 221 11.83 -10.36 -3.66
CA ASP A 221 12.62 -9.14 -3.40
C ASP A 221 13.96 -9.08 -4.17
N GLY A 222 14.36 -10.14 -4.87
CA GLY A 222 15.65 -10.22 -5.53
C GLY A 222 16.02 -11.65 -5.93
N PHE A 223 17.25 -11.83 -6.37
CA PHE A 223 17.74 -13.10 -6.95
C PHE A 223 18.73 -13.85 -6.07
N THR A 224 19.08 -13.30 -4.90
CA THR A 224 20.12 -13.90 -4.04
C THR A 224 19.62 -14.13 -2.64
N ASP A 225 20.20 -15.12 -1.98
CA ASP A 225 19.88 -15.46 -0.60
C ASP A 225 20.26 -14.34 0.36
N GLU A 226 21.26 -13.51 0.05
CA GLU A 226 21.64 -12.36 0.89
C GLU A 226 20.50 -11.34 0.98
N VAL A 227 19.85 -11.04 -0.16
CA VAL A 227 18.68 -10.15 -0.20
C VAL A 227 17.52 -10.74 0.60
N HIS A 228 17.20 -12.01 0.37
CA HIS A 228 16.11 -12.66 1.10
C HIS A 228 16.42 -12.85 2.58
N GLN A 229 17.66 -13.10 2.97
CA GLN A 229 18.06 -13.21 4.36
C GLN A 229 17.93 -11.86 5.07
N ALA A 230 18.31 -10.76 4.41
CA ALA A 230 18.18 -9.41 4.97
C ALA A 230 16.71 -9.00 5.17
N ILE A 231 15.84 -9.25 4.19
CA ILE A 231 14.44 -8.78 4.20
C ILE A 231 13.51 -9.78 4.89
N ARG A 232 13.68 -11.08 4.60
CA ARG A 232 12.77 -12.18 5.00
C ARG A 232 13.34 -13.13 6.05
N GLY A 233 14.61 -12.98 6.41
CA GLY A 233 15.22 -13.77 7.48
C GLY A 233 15.51 -15.23 7.10
N ALA A 234 15.43 -15.58 5.81
CA ALA A 234 15.69 -16.93 5.32
C ALA A 234 16.29 -16.93 3.92
N LYS A 235 16.99 -18.03 3.59
CA LYS A 235 17.44 -18.35 2.23
C LYS A 235 16.27 -18.84 1.39
N LEU A 236 15.90 -18.07 0.36
CA LEU A 236 14.67 -18.28 -0.39
C LEU A 236 14.86 -18.28 -1.91
N ALA A 237 16.04 -17.97 -2.44
CA ALA A 237 16.20 -17.72 -3.88
C ALA A 237 15.72 -18.92 -4.74
N ASP A 238 16.22 -20.12 -4.45
CA ASP A 238 15.82 -21.35 -5.15
C ASP A 238 14.34 -21.71 -4.91
N ILE A 239 13.84 -21.46 -3.71
CA ILE A 239 12.43 -21.70 -3.35
C ILE A 239 11.52 -20.81 -4.18
N LYS A 240 11.87 -19.53 -4.40
CA LYS A 240 11.11 -18.61 -5.25
C LYS A 240 11.05 -19.11 -6.68
N MET A 241 12.19 -19.51 -7.24
CA MET A 241 12.25 -20.03 -8.61
C MET A 241 11.41 -21.30 -8.75
N LYS A 242 11.47 -22.21 -7.76
CA LYS A 242 10.67 -23.43 -7.78
C LYS A 242 9.17 -23.16 -7.66
N ALA A 243 8.77 -22.22 -6.80
CA ALA A 243 7.37 -21.81 -6.67
C ALA A 243 6.84 -21.23 -7.99
N ILE A 244 7.62 -20.37 -8.66
CA ILE A 244 7.27 -19.80 -9.96
C ILE A 244 7.10 -20.91 -11.00
N GLU A 245 8.07 -21.82 -11.12
CA GLU A 245 7.99 -22.95 -12.05
C GLU A 245 6.71 -23.77 -11.83
N ASN A 246 6.42 -24.14 -10.59
CA ASN A 246 5.25 -24.94 -10.24
C ASN A 246 3.94 -24.21 -10.56
N MET A 247 3.82 -22.92 -10.25
CA MET A 247 2.61 -22.14 -10.53
C MET A 247 2.38 -21.99 -12.04
N LEU A 248 3.42 -21.65 -12.79
CA LEU A 248 3.34 -21.48 -14.25
C LEU A 248 3.02 -22.79 -14.97
N LYS A 249 3.53 -23.93 -14.47
CA LYS A 249 3.19 -25.27 -14.98
C LYS A 249 1.69 -25.57 -14.92
N HIS A 250 0.98 -25.01 -13.94
CA HIS A 250 -0.48 -25.16 -13.78
C HIS A 250 -1.27 -23.96 -14.31
N GLY A 251 -0.62 -23.03 -15.03
CA GLY A 251 -1.28 -21.88 -15.64
C GLY A 251 -1.74 -20.81 -14.65
N LEU A 252 -1.22 -20.81 -13.42
CA LEU A 252 -1.59 -19.86 -12.38
C LEU A 252 -0.79 -18.55 -12.55
N PRO A 253 -1.42 -17.41 -12.86
CA PRO A 253 -0.71 -16.17 -13.13
C PRO A 253 -0.09 -15.55 -11.89
N ILE A 254 1.03 -14.87 -12.09
CA ILE A 254 1.86 -14.31 -11.02
C ILE A 254 2.02 -12.81 -11.21
N ASN A 255 1.91 -12.08 -10.11
CA ASN A 255 2.36 -10.70 -9.96
C ASN A 255 3.47 -10.68 -8.91
N LEU A 256 4.66 -10.19 -9.28
CA LEU A 256 5.77 -10.13 -8.35
C LEU A 256 5.57 -8.96 -7.38
N ALA A 257 5.84 -9.18 -6.10
CA ALA A 257 5.75 -8.20 -5.05
C ALA A 257 7.12 -8.04 -4.38
N SER A 258 7.78 -6.92 -4.63
CA SER A 258 9.15 -6.66 -4.20
C SER A 258 9.19 -5.51 -3.20
N VAL A 259 9.59 -5.81 -1.97
CA VAL A 259 9.92 -4.76 -1.00
C VAL A 259 11.31 -4.22 -1.33
N ILE A 260 11.42 -2.91 -1.55
CA ILE A 260 12.69 -2.25 -1.86
C ILE A 260 13.23 -1.59 -0.59
N GLN A 261 14.38 -2.08 -0.14
CA GLN A 261 15.07 -1.62 1.05
C GLN A 261 16.40 -0.95 0.69
N ARG A 262 16.64 0.21 1.33
CA ARG A 262 17.90 0.96 1.21
C ARG A 262 19.09 0.08 1.57
N GLY A 263 20.10 0.07 0.71
CA GLY A 263 21.35 -0.66 0.91
C GLY A 263 21.24 -2.18 0.76
N VAL A 264 20.09 -2.72 0.33
CA VAL A 264 19.87 -4.16 0.24
C VAL A 264 19.65 -4.64 -1.19
N ASN A 265 18.61 -4.14 -1.88
CA ASN A 265 18.19 -4.66 -3.19
C ASN A 265 17.82 -3.58 -4.22
N GLU A 266 18.08 -2.32 -3.91
CA GLU A 266 17.77 -1.19 -4.80
C GLU A 266 18.59 -1.20 -6.12
N ASP A 267 19.60 -2.05 -6.21
CA ASP A 267 20.38 -2.35 -7.42
C ASP A 267 19.77 -3.44 -8.32
N GLN A 268 18.69 -4.10 -7.88
CA GLN A 268 18.06 -5.22 -8.61
C GLN A 268 16.69 -4.87 -9.24
N VAL A 269 16.20 -3.64 -9.06
CA VAL A 269 14.89 -3.17 -9.55
C VAL A 269 14.70 -3.46 -11.05
N GLY A 270 15.67 -3.13 -11.89
CA GLY A 270 15.62 -3.39 -13.33
C GLY A 270 15.63 -4.86 -13.68
N LYS A 271 16.48 -5.65 -13.01
CA LYS A 271 16.57 -7.10 -13.22
C LYS A 271 15.26 -7.82 -12.89
N ILE A 272 14.55 -7.39 -11.85
CA ILE A 272 13.24 -7.95 -11.47
C ILE A 272 12.21 -7.70 -12.59
N VAL A 273 12.21 -6.49 -13.17
CA VAL A 273 11.31 -6.15 -14.30
C VAL A 273 11.66 -6.96 -15.54
N GLU A 274 12.94 -7.04 -15.91
CA GLU A 274 13.41 -7.83 -17.05
C GLU A 274 13.02 -9.30 -16.91
N PHE A 275 13.27 -9.89 -15.74
CA PHE A 275 12.88 -11.26 -15.42
C PHE A 275 11.37 -11.48 -15.55
N GLY A 276 10.55 -10.55 -15.06
CA GLY A 276 9.10 -10.62 -15.20
C GLY A 276 8.64 -10.57 -16.65
N ILE A 277 9.24 -9.71 -17.48
CA ILE A 277 8.92 -9.59 -18.91
C ILE A 277 9.33 -10.84 -19.70
N GLU A 278 10.47 -11.44 -19.36
CA GLU A 278 10.98 -12.64 -20.03
C GLU A 278 10.23 -13.93 -19.65
N THR A 279 9.60 -13.94 -18.47
CA THR A 279 8.92 -15.12 -17.92
C THR A 279 7.41 -15.08 -18.18
N LYS A 280 6.96 -15.84 -19.19
CA LYS A 280 5.53 -15.94 -19.54
C LYS A 280 4.69 -16.39 -18.34
N GLY A 281 3.59 -15.68 -18.10
CA GLY A 281 2.67 -15.89 -16.97
C GLY A 281 2.99 -15.02 -15.74
N ILE A 282 4.13 -14.32 -15.73
CA ILE A 282 4.33 -13.16 -14.85
C ILE A 282 3.74 -11.93 -15.54
N ARG A 283 2.71 -11.32 -14.94
CA ARG A 283 1.92 -10.24 -15.55
C ARG A 283 2.33 -8.85 -15.08
N GLY A 284 3.21 -8.76 -14.10
CA GLY A 284 3.72 -7.49 -13.62
C GLY A 284 4.57 -7.57 -12.37
N VAL A 285 5.00 -6.38 -11.94
CA VAL A 285 5.75 -6.17 -10.71
C VAL A 285 5.10 -5.04 -9.91
N ASN A 286 4.89 -5.30 -8.63
CA ASN A 286 4.55 -4.35 -7.61
C ASN A 286 5.80 -4.05 -6.77
N PHE A 287 6.31 -2.83 -6.88
CA PHE A 287 7.35 -2.34 -5.99
C PHE A 287 6.73 -1.64 -4.79
N GLN A 288 7.24 -1.97 -3.61
CA GLN A 288 6.82 -1.35 -2.35
C GLN A 288 8.08 -0.86 -1.63
N PRO A 289 8.31 0.45 -1.48
CA PRO A 289 9.34 0.92 -0.57
C PRO A 289 9.10 0.34 0.84
N ALA A 290 10.18 0.00 1.53
CA ALA A 290 10.06 -0.67 2.83
C ALA A 290 9.25 0.18 3.84
N PHE A 291 8.30 -0.48 4.50
CA PHE A 291 7.25 0.14 5.31
C PHE A 291 7.59 0.06 6.81
N PHE A 292 7.78 1.20 7.49
CA PHE A 292 8.29 1.24 8.88
C PHE A 292 7.18 1.00 9.92
N ALA A 293 6.75 -0.25 10.01
CA ALA A 293 5.79 -0.72 11.00
C ALA A 293 6.16 -2.13 11.48
N GLY A 294 5.46 -2.60 12.53
CA GLY A 294 5.67 -3.93 13.11
C GLY A 294 7.13 -4.18 13.47
N ARG A 295 7.70 -5.26 12.94
CA ARG A 295 9.11 -5.61 13.17
C ARG A 295 10.08 -4.70 12.44
N TYR A 296 9.66 -3.91 11.45
CA TYR A 296 10.55 -3.00 10.74
C TYR A 296 10.56 -1.57 11.32
N ASP A 297 10.29 -1.44 12.62
CA ASP A 297 10.27 -0.18 13.36
C ASP A 297 11.50 -0.09 14.29
N HIS A 298 12.68 0.05 13.68
CA HIS A 298 13.97 0.19 14.38
C HIS A 298 14.52 1.61 14.27
N ASP A 299 15.68 1.90 14.86
CA ASP A 299 16.44 3.17 14.87
C ASP A 299 16.89 3.67 13.47
N MET A 300 16.03 3.61 12.46
CA MET A 300 16.27 4.18 11.15
C MET A 300 15.81 5.63 11.10
N ASN A 301 16.63 6.44 10.46
CA ASN A 301 16.30 7.81 10.17
C ASN A 301 15.19 7.87 9.11
N PRO A 302 14.01 8.46 9.39
CA PRO A 302 12.90 8.53 8.45
C PRO A 302 13.19 9.32 7.16
N MET A 303 14.34 10.01 7.12
CA MET A 303 14.85 10.69 5.94
C MET A 303 15.60 9.78 4.97
N ASP A 304 16.03 8.59 5.40
CA ASP A 304 16.89 7.68 4.62
C ASP A 304 16.10 6.55 3.90
N ARG A 305 14.76 6.61 3.95
CA ARG A 305 13.88 5.64 3.28
C ARG A 305 13.95 5.73 1.77
N VAL A 306 13.64 4.61 1.09
CA VAL A 306 13.42 4.60 -0.36
C VAL A 306 12.06 5.23 -0.68
N THR A 307 11.97 5.95 -1.80
CA THR A 307 10.72 6.54 -2.30
C THR A 307 10.37 6.00 -3.69
N ASN A 308 9.10 6.07 -4.09
CA ASN A 308 8.67 5.68 -5.44
C ASN A 308 9.49 6.37 -6.54
N THR A 309 9.83 7.65 -6.35
CA THR A 309 10.61 8.43 -7.33
C THR A 309 12.02 7.91 -7.50
N GLU A 310 12.66 7.40 -6.44
CA GLU A 310 13.97 6.74 -6.57
C GLU A 310 13.89 5.40 -7.27
N ILE A 311 12.81 4.63 -7.06
CA ILE A 311 12.60 3.36 -7.76
C ILE A 311 12.47 3.62 -9.26
N MET A 312 11.77 4.68 -9.69
CA MET A 312 11.70 5.09 -11.10
C MET A 312 13.07 5.46 -11.65
N ASP A 313 13.84 6.29 -10.95
CA ASP A 313 15.18 6.72 -11.39
C ASP A 313 16.13 5.51 -11.54
N ARG A 314 16.02 4.56 -10.60
CA ARG A 314 16.79 3.30 -10.61
C ARG A 314 16.36 2.40 -11.74
N LEU A 315 15.07 2.25 -11.98
CA LEU A 315 14.54 1.43 -13.06
C LEU A 315 14.99 1.98 -14.42
N GLU A 316 14.92 3.30 -14.62
CA GLU A 316 15.39 3.94 -15.85
C GLU A 316 16.87 3.69 -16.09
N LYS A 317 17.70 3.88 -15.06
CA LYS A 317 19.13 3.62 -15.15
C LYS A 317 19.47 2.14 -15.38
N GLN A 318 18.77 1.24 -14.69
CA GLN A 318 19.08 -0.20 -14.71
C GLN A 318 18.58 -0.91 -15.96
N THR A 319 17.56 -0.37 -16.64
CA THR A 319 16.97 -0.96 -17.85
C THR A 319 17.39 -0.22 -19.14
N ASP A 320 18.40 0.65 -19.06
CA ASP A 320 18.89 1.48 -20.18
C ASP A 320 17.73 2.24 -20.89
N GLY A 321 16.82 2.80 -20.09
CA GLY A 321 15.67 3.54 -20.59
C GLY A 321 14.57 2.70 -21.24
N MET A 322 14.56 1.37 -21.07
CA MET A 322 13.40 0.52 -21.43
C MET A 322 12.12 1.10 -20.81
N PHE A 323 12.21 1.46 -19.53
CA PHE A 323 11.26 2.32 -18.83
C PHE A 323 11.95 3.62 -18.44
N ARG A 324 11.25 4.74 -18.55
CA ARG A 324 11.70 6.06 -18.12
C ARG A 324 10.76 6.55 -17.04
N LYS A 325 11.23 7.45 -16.18
CA LYS A 325 10.39 8.10 -15.16
C LYS A 325 9.12 8.72 -15.75
N THR A 326 9.23 9.30 -16.94
CA THR A 326 8.09 9.91 -17.68
C THR A 326 7.06 8.90 -18.18
N ASP A 327 7.37 7.59 -18.15
CA ASP A 327 6.40 6.54 -18.48
C ASP A 327 5.51 6.18 -17.28
N PHE A 328 5.80 6.70 -16.08
CA PHE A 328 5.00 6.44 -14.89
C PHE A 328 4.03 7.58 -14.65
N MET A 329 2.77 7.21 -14.45
CA MET A 329 1.72 8.16 -14.15
C MET A 329 1.22 7.96 -12.72
N PRO A 330 0.91 9.06 -12.02
CA PRO A 330 0.19 9.02 -10.75
C PRO A 330 -1.16 8.33 -10.91
N LEU A 331 -1.53 7.51 -9.94
CA LEU A 331 -2.86 6.92 -9.89
C LEU A 331 -3.87 7.96 -9.37
N PRO A 332 -4.95 8.27 -10.12
CA PRO A 332 -5.89 9.34 -9.72
C PRO A 332 -6.90 8.91 -8.65
N CYS A 333 -7.18 7.60 -8.50
CA CYS A 333 -8.18 7.11 -7.55
C CYS A 333 -7.67 7.22 -6.11
N SER A 334 -6.46 6.74 -5.80
CA SER A 334 -5.82 7.04 -4.51
C SER A 334 -5.30 8.48 -4.50
N HIS A 335 -4.59 8.89 -3.43
CA HIS A 335 -3.86 10.15 -3.51
C HIS A 335 -2.70 10.00 -4.50
N PRO A 336 -2.52 10.91 -5.47
CA PRO A 336 -1.60 10.70 -6.59
C PRO A 336 -0.11 10.68 -6.19
N SER A 337 0.22 11.08 -4.96
CA SER A 337 1.58 10.93 -4.43
C SER A 337 1.91 9.52 -3.96
N GLU A 338 0.90 8.66 -3.72
CA GLU A 338 1.08 7.35 -3.09
C GLU A 338 1.42 6.26 -4.11
N ILE A 339 0.74 6.29 -5.26
CA ILE A 339 0.82 5.22 -6.25
C ILE A 339 1.24 5.79 -7.61
N ALA A 340 2.22 5.14 -8.22
CA ALA A 340 2.61 5.37 -9.59
C ALA A 340 2.53 4.08 -10.41
N LEU A 341 2.03 4.18 -11.63
CA LEU A 341 1.66 3.04 -12.46
C LEU A 341 2.08 3.26 -13.92
N THR A 342 2.52 2.19 -14.56
CA THR A 342 2.60 2.11 -16.01
C THR A 342 2.25 0.73 -16.53
N TYR A 343 1.85 0.70 -17.79
CA TYR A 343 1.59 -0.50 -18.56
C TYR A 343 2.52 -0.52 -19.76
N ALA A 344 2.97 -1.71 -20.15
CA ALA A 344 3.77 -1.92 -21.34
C ALA A 344 3.10 -2.90 -22.27
N TYR A 345 3.13 -2.55 -23.56
CA TYR A 345 2.84 -3.46 -24.66
C TYR A 345 4.11 -4.23 -25.04
N ILE A 346 4.01 -5.55 -25.03
CA ILE A 346 5.09 -6.47 -25.41
C ILE A 346 4.78 -7.07 -26.78
N LYS A 347 5.78 -7.06 -27.67
CA LYS A 347 5.73 -7.76 -28.95
C LYS A 347 7.09 -8.42 -29.24
N GLY A 348 7.18 -9.71 -28.90
CA GLY A 348 8.45 -10.43 -28.92
C GLY A 348 9.41 -9.81 -27.90
N LYS A 349 10.59 -9.37 -28.35
CA LYS A 349 11.58 -8.68 -27.48
C LYS A 349 11.37 -7.17 -27.34
N LYS A 350 10.36 -6.60 -28.03
CA LYS A 350 10.11 -5.15 -27.99
C LYS A 350 9.12 -4.83 -26.87
N VAL A 351 9.55 -3.99 -25.95
CA VAL A 351 8.73 -3.45 -24.86
C VAL A 351 8.45 -1.98 -25.15
N LYS A 352 7.18 -1.58 -25.10
CA LYS A 352 6.78 -0.18 -25.28
C LYS A 352 5.77 0.23 -24.20
N PRO A 353 6.16 1.09 -23.24
CA PRO A 353 5.22 1.68 -22.30
C PRO A 353 4.11 2.46 -23.02
N ILE A 354 2.87 2.35 -22.53
CA ILE A 354 1.68 2.99 -23.10
C ILE A 354 1.86 4.51 -23.28
N PRO A 355 2.38 5.27 -22.30
CA PRO A 355 2.52 6.73 -22.43
C PRO A 355 3.43 7.18 -23.58
N ARG A 356 4.25 6.30 -24.16
CA ARG A 356 5.14 6.63 -25.29
C ARG A 356 4.45 6.65 -26.66
N PHE A 357 3.19 6.26 -26.75
CA PHE A 357 2.46 6.25 -28.02
C PHE A 357 1.00 6.66 -27.91
N ILE A 358 0.53 6.94 -26.70
CA ILE A 358 -0.75 7.57 -26.44
C ILE A 358 -0.45 8.74 -25.52
N ASP A 359 -0.86 9.93 -25.95
CA ASP A 359 -0.85 11.10 -25.09
C ASP A 359 -1.99 10.93 -24.08
N LEU A 360 -1.63 10.76 -22.81
CA LEU A 360 -2.60 10.46 -21.76
C LEU A 360 -3.11 11.73 -21.07
N ASP A 361 -2.37 12.85 -21.16
CA ASP A 361 -2.73 14.12 -20.52
C ASP A 361 -4.14 14.60 -20.92
N PRO A 362 -4.54 14.58 -22.21
CA PRO A 362 -5.89 15.01 -22.63
C PRO A 362 -7.03 14.14 -22.12
N TYR A 363 -6.77 12.90 -21.72
CA TYR A 363 -7.78 11.99 -21.17
C TYR A 363 -7.88 12.11 -19.66
N MET A 364 -6.79 12.52 -19.00
CA MET A 364 -6.77 12.75 -17.56
C MET A 364 -7.36 14.12 -17.18
N ASP A 365 -7.35 15.11 -18.09
CA ASP A 365 -7.78 16.51 -17.87
C ASP A 365 -9.26 16.85 -18.20
N GLN A 366 -10.12 15.88 -18.53
CA GLN A 366 -11.47 16.17 -19.04
C GLN A 366 -12.53 16.57 -18.00
N PHE A 367 -12.23 17.57 -17.17
CA PHE A 367 -13.23 18.42 -16.49
C PHE A 367 -13.08 19.92 -16.78
N ILE A 368 -12.32 20.33 -17.80
CA ILE A 368 -12.35 21.72 -18.27
C ILE A 368 -12.78 21.78 -19.73
N ASN A 369 -13.90 22.45 -19.97
CA ASN A 369 -14.42 22.85 -21.29
C ASN A 369 -13.32 23.25 -22.26
N THR A 370 -12.93 22.34 -23.16
CA THR A 370 -12.12 22.68 -24.33
C THR A 370 -12.47 21.78 -25.52
N ILE A 371 -12.46 22.42 -26.69
CA ILE A 371 -13.02 21.95 -27.97
C ILE A 371 -11.97 21.06 -28.66
N TYR A 372 -11.65 19.91 -28.07
CA TYR A 372 -10.92 18.85 -28.77
C TYR A 372 -11.67 17.53 -28.68
N THR A 373 -12.31 17.19 -29.80
CA THR A 373 -12.97 15.90 -30.02
C THR A 373 -11.94 14.86 -30.42
N ASP A 374 -11.39 14.12 -29.46
CA ASP A 374 -10.92 12.76 -29.76
C ASP A 374 -12.16 11.85 -29.87
N PRO A 375 -12.39 11.11 -30.97
CA PRO A 375 -13.74 10.68 -31.35
C PRO A 375 -14.35 9.50 -30.60
N ARG A 376 -13.78 9.00 -29.48
CA ARG A 376 -14.22 7.70 -28.96
C ARG A 376 -14.29 7.64 -27.42
N PRO A 377 -15.50 7.76 -26.82
CA PRO A 377 -15.76 7.55 -25.39
C PRO A 377 -15.21 6.22 -24.84
N ILE A 378 -15.05 5.23 -25.71
CA ILE A 378 -14.51 3.91 -25.36
C ILE A 378 -13.01 3.95 -25.02
N TYR A 379 -12.21 4.83 -25.65
CA TYR A 379 -10.78 4.95 -25.32
C TYR A 379 -10.59 5.67 -23.99
N LYS A 380 -11.36 6.75 -23.77
CA LYS A 380 -11.38 7.45 -22.48
C LYS A 380 -11.73 6.49 -21.35
N LYS A 381 -12.84 5.76 -21.48
CA LYS A 381 -13.30 4.80 -20.47
C LYS A 381 -12.30 3.66 -20.25
N ALA A 382 -11.61 3.21 -21.30
CA ALA A 382 -10.57 2.21 -21.20
C ALA A 382 -9.33 2.74 -20.46
N ILE A 383 -8.89 3.96 -20.76
CA ILE A 383 -7.78 4.61 -20.04
C ILE A 383 -8.15 4.80 -18.56
N GLU A 384 -9.32 5.36 -18.25
CA GLU A 384 -9.81 5.49 -16.87
C GLU A 384 -9.85 4.13 -16.15
N GLY A 385 -10.27 3.07 -16.86
CA GLY A 385 -10.31 1.71 -16.34
C GLY A 385 -8.93 1.07 -16.06
N LEU A 386 -7.90 1.43 -16.82
CA LEU A 386 -6.53 0.97 -16.61
C LEU A 386 -5.84 1.70 -15.46
N TRP A 387 -6.16 2.97 -15.23
CA TRP A 387 -5.60 3.77 -14.13
C TRP A 387 -6.44 3.65 -12.85
N SER A 388 -6.70 2.42 -12.43
CA SER A 388 -7.33 2.06 -11.15
C SER A 388 -6.43 1.15 -10.30
N ALA A 389 -6.56 1.24 -8.97
CA ALA A 389 -5.83 0.37 -8.03
C ALA A 389 -6.27 -1.10 -8.16
N SER A 390 -7.50 -1.33 -8.61
CA SER A 390 -8.06 -2.67 -8.80
C SER A 390 -7.73 -3.30 -10.15
N SER A 391 -7.09 -2.58 -11.07
CA SER A 391 -6.78 -3.12 -12.39
C SER A 391 -5.89 -4.35 -12.23
N SER A 392 -6.22 -5.46 -12.89
CA SER A 392 -5.39 -6.67 -12.92
C SER A 392 -5.57 -7.31 -14.27
N PHE A 393 -4.49 -7.82 -14.88
CA PHE A 393 -4.58 -8.55 -16.15
C PHE A 393 -5.30 -9.89 -16.03
N ASN A 394 -5.74 -10.27 -14.83
CA ASN A 394 -6.67 -11.37 -14.66
C ASN A 394 -8.14 -10.93 -14.79
N SER A 395 -8.45 -9.64 -14.60
CA SER A 395 -9.77 -9.07 -14.88
C SER A 395 -10.00 -8.94 -16.39
N MET A 396 -11.14 -9.45 -16.86
CA MET A 396 -11.57 -9.31 -18.25
C MET A 396 -11.66 -7.84 -18.66
N LYS A 397 -12.16 -6.98 -17.76
CA LYS A 397 -12.31 -5.54 -18.01
C LYS A 397 -10.95 -4.90 -18.28
N THR A 398 -9.97 -5.15 -17.41
CA THR A 398 -8.60 -4.60 -17.56
C THR A 398 -7.95 -5.06 -18.86
N LEU A 399 -8.07 -6.35 -19.23
CA LEU A 399 -7.52 -6.86 -20.50
C LEU A 399 -8.22 -6.27 -21.72
N TYR A 400 -9.53 -6.05 -21.66
CA TYR A 400 -10.29 -5.42 -22.73
C TYR A 400 -9.86 -3.97 -22.90
N ASP A 401 -9.81 -3.22 -21.80
CA ASP A 401 -9.37 -1.82 -21.78
C ASP A 401 -7.94 -1.70 -22.33
N PHE A 402 -7.02 -2.59 -21.91
CA PHE A 402 -5.65 -2.67 -22.45
C PHE A 402 -5.63 -2.96 -23.96
N SER A 403 -6.46 -3.90 -24.42
CA SER A 403 -6.53 -4.25 -25.84
C SER A 403 -7.06 -3.09 -26.68
N CYS A 404 -8.05 -2.35 -26.17
CA CYS A 404 -8.56 -1.14 -26.80
C CYS A 404 -7.47 -0.08 -26.94
N VAL A 405 -6.77 0.23 -25.83
CA VAL A 405 -5.71 1.24 -25.76
C VAL A 405 -4.54 0.86 -26.68
N CYS A 406 -4.07 -0.39 -26.63
CA CYS A 406 -2.95 -0.86 -27.45
C CYS A 406 -3.32 -1.18 -28.90
N GLY A 407 -4.59 -1.04 -29.30
CA GLY A 407 -5.06 -1.37 -30.65
C GLY A 407 -4.93 -2.86 -31.00
N ILE A 408 -4.97 -3.73 -29.99
CA ILE A 408 -4.95 -5.19 -30.18
C ILE A 408 -6.33 -5.61 -30.72
N PRO A 409 -6.40 -6.28 -31.89
CA PRO A 409 -7.70 -6.68 -32.45
C PRO A 409 -8.45 -7.64 -31.52
N VAL A 410 -9.57 -7.18 -30.97
CA VAL A 410 -10.50 -7.99 -30.18
C VAL A 410 -11.27 -8.92 -31.13
N LYS A 411 -10.71 -10.10 -31.39
CA LYS A 411 -11.33 -11.15 -32.22
C LYS A 411 -12.28 -12.02 -31.39
N LYS A 412 -13.06 -12.91 -32.02
CA LYS A 412 -14.02 -13.78 -31.31
C LYS A 412 -13.37 -14.63 -30.21
N ASP A 413 -12.13 -15.06 -30.41
CA ASP A 413 -11.32 -15.81 -29.46
C ASP A 413 -10.90 -14.98 -28.23
N PHE A 414 -10.91 -13.65 -28.29
CA PHE A 414 -10.67 -12.78 -27.13
C PHE A 414 -11.61 -13.07 -25.97
N PHE A 415 -12.89 -13.33 -26.24
CA PHE A 415 -13.88 -13.59 -25.20
C PHE A 415 -13.76 -14.99 -24.60
N THR A 416 -12.88 -15.83 -25.14
CA THR A 416 -12.52 -17.11 -24.52
C THR A 416 -11.41 -16.90 -23.48
N GLU A 417 -11.40 -17.74 -22.46
CA GLU A 417 -10.34 -17.76 -21.43
C GLU A 417 -8.95 -17.86 -22.04
N LYS A 418 -8.75 -18.82 -22.96
CA LYS A 418 -7.47 -19.05 -23.64
C LYS A 418 -7.00 -17.83 -24.43
N GLY A 419 -7.93 -17.11 -25.08
CA GLY A 419 -7.58 -15.89 -25.81
C GLY A 419 -7.15 -14.76 -24.89
N ARG A 420 -7.82 -14.59 -23.73
CA ARG A 420 -7.45 -13.60 -22.72
C ARG A 420 -6.08 -13.88 -22.09
N GLN A 421 -5.86 -15.10 -21.63
CA GLN A 421 -4.58 -15.53 -21.06
C GLN A 421 -3.44 -15.30 -22.06
N LYS A 422 -3.66 -15.68 -23.33
CA LYS A 422 -2.66 -15.45 -24.38
C LYS A 422 -2.28 -13.97 -24.52
N ILE A 423 -3.26 -13.06 -24.54
CA ILE A 423 -2.97 -11.62 -24.65
C ILE A 423 -2.27 -11.10 -23.39
N ALA A 424 -2.72 -11.51 -22.22
CA ALA A 424 -2.08 -11.14 -20.95
C ALA A 424 -0.60 -11.57 -20.95
N ASP A 425 -0.34 -12.83 -21.28
CA ASP A 425 0.97 -13.45 -21.11
C ASP A 425 1.95 -13.13 -22.27
N GLU A 426 1.45 -12.76 -23.46
CA GLU A 426 2.29 -12.45 -24.61
C GLU A 426 2.45 -10.94 -24.89
N ASN A 427 1.51 -10.11 -24.40
CA ASN A 427 1.43 -8.72 -24.84
C ASN A 427 1.35 -7.68 -23.72
N ALA A 428 1.11 -8.07 -22.48
CA ALA A 428 0.77 -7.12 -21.43
C ALA A 428 1.68 -7.26 -20.21
N PHE A 429 2.21 -6.14 -19.73
CA PHE A 429 2.99 -6.12 -18.49
C PHE A 429 2.72 -4.84 -17.71
N ARG A 430 2.58 -4.97 -16.40
CA ARG A 430 2.28 -3.84 -15.51
C ARG A 430 3.40 -3.62 -14.51
N ILE A 431 3.77 -2.36 -14.29
CA ILE A 431 4.63 -1.99 -13.16
C ILE A 431 3.86 -0.99 -12.32
N ILE A 432 3.71 -1.29 -11.04
CA ILE A 432 3.07 -0.43 -10.06
C ILE A 432 4.01 -0.23 -8.88
N MET A 433 4.04 0.98 -8.35
CA MET A 433 4.81 1.37 -7.18
C MET A 433 3.84 1.93 -6.15
N ILE A 434 3.83 1.37 -4.95
CA ILE A 434 2.89 1.76 -3.88
C ILE A 434 3.70 2.13 -2.64
N GLN A 435 3.57 3.37 -2.19
CA GLN A 435 4.22 3.87 -0.98
C GLN A 435 3.21 4.03 0.16
N PHE A 436 3.06 3.01 0.98
CA PHE A 436 2.19 3.04 2.17
C PHE A 436 2.66 4.06 3.23
N GLN A 437 1.72 4.47 4.08
CA GLN A 437 1.96 5.44 5.14
C GLN A 437 2.09 4.80 6.52
N ASP A 438 3.24 5.03 7.15
CA ASP A 438 3.55 4.67 8.51
C ASP A 438 3.49 5.89 9.43
N LYS A 439 3.75 5.68 10.72
CA LYS A 439 3.74 6.73 11.74
C LYS A 439 4.71 7.88 11.45
N TYR A 440 5.68 7.75 10.53
CA TYR A 440 6.64 8.81 10.19
C TYR A 440 6.18 9.66 9.02
N ASN A 441 5.76 9.05 7.90
CA ASN A 441 5.34 9.73 6.67
C ASN A 441 3.81 10.00 6.59
N TRP A 442 3.06 9.73 7.67
CA TRP A 442 1.62 9.96 7.74
C TRP A 442 1.19 11.37 7.31
N ASP A 443 0.40 11.44 6.24
CA ASP A 443 -0.27 12.64 5.74
C ASP A 443 -1.78 12.35 5.66
N MET A 444 -2.55 13.01 6.52
CA MET A 444 -3.99 12.76 6.67
C MET A 444 -4.76 12.83 5.35
N LYS A 445 -4.36 13.75 4.45
CA LYS A 445 -5.04 13.92 3.16
C LYS A 445 -4.88 12.70 2.24
N VAL A 446 -3.77 11.97 2.39
CA VAL A 446 -3.50 10.75 1.63
C VAL A 446 -4.32 9.61 2.21
N VAL A 447 -4.32 9.45 3.54
CA VAL A 447 -5.08 8.40 4.22
C VAL A 447 -6.58 8.51 3.91
N LYS A 448 -7.12 9.73 3.87
CA LYS A 448 -8.52 9.99 3.48
C LYS A 448 -8.85 9.55 2.05
N LYS A 449 -7.86 9.39 1.16
CA LYS A 449 -8.05 8.89 -0.21
C LYS A 449 -7.54 7.47 -0.41
N CYS A 450 -7.06 6.79 0.64
CA CYS A 450 -6.60 5.42 0.54
C CYS A 450 -7.78 4.52 0.10
N CYS A 451 -7.56 3.72 -0.94
CA CYS A 451 -8.57 2.85 -1.55
C CYS A 451 -8.21 1.35 -1.42
N ILE A 452 -7.20 1.04 -0.60
CA ILE A 452 -6.76 -0.30 -0.26
C ILE A 452 -7.07 -0.47 1.22
N GLY A 453 -7.84 -1.50 1.61
CA GLY A 453 -8.26 -1.66 2.99
C GLY A 453 -8.47 -3.10 3.43
N PHE A 454 -8.41 -3.35 4.72
CA PHE A 454 -8.71 -4.65 5.32
C PHE A 454 -10.22 -4.80 5.50
N ALA A 455 -10.81 -5.78 4.84
CA ALA A 455 -12.18 -6.23 5.05
C ALA A 455 -12.23 -7.12 6.30
N MET A 456 -12.97 -6.65 7.31
CA MET A 456 -13.00 -7.24 8.65
C MET A 456 -14.23 -8.15 8.84
N PRO A 457 -14.19 -9.13 9.77
CA PRO A 457 -15.32 -10.02 10.03
C PRO A 457 -16.60 -9.35 10.55
N ASP A 458 -16.51 -8.12 11.09
CA ASP A 458 -17.70 -7.31 11.44
C ASP A 458 -18.29 -6.55 10.26
N GLY A 459 -17.75 -6.77 9.05
CA GLY A 459 -18.19 -6.17 7.81
C GLY A 459 -17.70 -4.76 7.56
N ARG A 460 -16.84 -4.19 8.43
CA ARG A 460 -16.16 -2.91 8.17
C ARG A 460 -14.96 -3.11 7.25
N THR A 461 -14.60 -2.08 6.49
CA THR A 461 -13.32 -2.02 5.77
C THR A 461 -12.47 -0.89 6.31
N ILE A 462 -11.25 -1.19 6.78
CA ILE A 462 -10.33 -0.21 7.37
C ILE A 462 -9.17 0.03 6.38
N PRO A 463 -8.93 1.28 5.92
CA PRO A 463 -7.79 1.63 5.07
C PRO A 463 -6.46 1.03 5.56
N PHE A 464 -5.63 0.55 4.63
CA PHE A 464 -4.40 -0.20 4.92
C PHE A 464 -3.47 0.55 5.86
N ASP A 465 -3.21 1.82 5.58
CA ASP A 465 -2.32 2.67 6.38
C ASP A 465 -2.86 2.82 7.82
N ALA A 466 -4.14 3.15 7.95
CA ALA A 466 -4.78 3.28 9.24
C ALA A 466 -4.79 1.98 10.02
N TYR A 467 -5.12 0.87 9.35
CA TYR A 467 -5.13 -0.44 9.99
C TYR A 467 -3.78 -0.76 10.59
N ASN A 468 -2.71 -0.69 9.80
CA ASN A 468 -1.38 -1.09 10.23
C ASN A 468 -0.77 -0.17 11.30
N VAL A 469 -1.10 1.13 11.30
CA VAL A 469 -0.53 2.09 12.26
C VAL A 469 -1.34 2.18 13.56
N LEU A 470 -2.67 2.00 13.52
CA LEU A 470 -3.54 2.30 14.65
C LEU A 470 -4.42 1.12 15.11
N TYR A 471 -4.85 0.24 14.21
CA TYR A 471 -5.89 -0.76 14.52
C TYR A 471 -5.33 -2.19 14.68
N ARG A 472 -4.19 -2.51 14.06
CA ARG A 472 -3.66 -3.87 13.96
C ARG A 472 -3.55 -4.56 15.33
N GLU A 473 -2.96 -3.91 16.33
CA GLU A 473 -2.78 -4.47 17.68
C GLU A 473 -4.10 -4.90 18.36
N THR A 474 -5.24 -4.36 17.92
CA THR A 474 -6.55 -4.64 18.51
C THR A 474 -7.50 -5.41 17.58
N HIS A 475 -7.20 -5.47 16.29
CA HIS A 475 -8.06 -6.03 15.25
C HIS A 475 -7.39 -7.17 14.47
N GLU A 476 -6.24 -7.67 14.92
CA GLU A 476 -5.59 -8.88 14.40
C GLU A 476 -6.46 -10.13 14.56
N VAL A 477 -6.16 -11.17 13.78
CA VAL A 477 -6.91 -12.44 13.72
C VAL A 477 -7.13 -13.07 15.09
N LYS A 478 -6.12 -13.08 15.97
CA LYS A 478 -6.25 -13.59 17.36
C LYS A 478 -7.37 -12.91 18.17
N HIS A 479 -7.70 -11.65 17.89
CA HIS A 479 -8.78 -10.95 18.61
C HIS A 479 -10.15 -11.43 18.15
N TRP A 480 -10.30 -11.68 16.85
CA TRP A 480 -11.52 -12.24 16.27
C TRP A 480 -11.79 -13.66 16.75
N GLN A 481 -10.75 -14.50 16.80
CA GLN A 481 -10.88 -15.87 17.27
C GLN A 481 -11.31 -15.94 18.75
N ASN A 482 -10.86 -14.98 19.56
CA ASN A 482 -11.17 -14.92 20.99
C ASN A 482 -12.43 -14.07 21.32
N GLY A 483 -13.11 -13.51 20.31
CA GLY A 483 -14.26 -12.61 20.51
C GLY A 483 -13.92 -11.28 21.19
N ASN A 484 -12.65 -10.91 21.26
CA ASN A 484 -12.12 -9.76 22.02
C ASN A 484 -11.77 -8.58 21.12
N VAL A 485 -12.71 -8.17 20.25
CA VAL A 485 -12.47 -7.06 19.30
C VAL A 485 -13.09 -5.77 19.83
N PRO A 486 -12.30 -4.72 20.07
CA PRO A 486 -12.86 -3.44 20.46
C PRO A 486 -13.44 -2.72 19.23
N ASN A 487 -14.66 -2.18 19.36
CA ASN A 487 -15.30 -1.43 18.28
C ASN A 487 -14.51 -0.18 17.84
N LYS A 488 -13.69 0.40 18.73
CA LYS A 488 -12.91 1.62 18.47
C LYS A 488 -11.51 1.48 19.05
N VAL A 489 -10.53 2.02 18.33
CA VAL A 489 -9.17 2.17 18.88
C VAL A 489 -9.21 3.11 20.09
N PRO A 490 -8.41 2.84 21.13
CA PRO A 490 -8.30 3.77 22.24
C PRO A 490 -7.74 5.12 21.78
N MET A 491 -8.10 6.20 22.48
CA MET A 491 -7.48 7.50 22.20
C MET A 491 -6.04 7.51 22.71
N PRO A 492 -5.08 8.01 21.92
CA PRO A 492 -3.70 8.11 22.35
C PRO A 492 -3.52 9.19 23.44
N THR A 493 -2.76 8.86 24.47
CA THR A 493 -2.36 9.77 25.56
C THR A 493 -0.91 10.23 25.36
N PRO A 494 -0.40 11.20 26.16
CA PRO A 494 1.01 11.58 26.11
C PRO A 494 1.99 10.40 26.24
N TYR A 495 1.56 9.31 26.87
CA TYR A 495 2.35 8.11 27.14
C TYR A 495 1.95 6.88 26.29
N GLY A 496 1.13 7.05 25.24
CA GLY A 496 0.63 5.95 24.38
C GLY A 496 -0.87 5.66 24.56
N PHE A 497 -1.37 4.54 24.01
CA PHE A 497 -2.79 4.18 24.09
C PHE A 497 -3.21 3.75 25.52
N VAL A 498 -4.39 4.16 25.97
CA VAL A 498 -4.99 3.64 27.22
C VAL A 498 -5.89 2.45 26.89
N SER A 499 -5.53 1.25 27.35
CA SER A 499 -6.42 0.07 27.30
C SER A 499 -7.77 0.38 27.96
N GLN A 500 -8.88 0.12 27.27
CA GLN A 500 -10.24 0.13 27.85
C GLN A 500 -10.68 -1.22 28.43
N ASN A 501 -9.76 -2.13 28.73
CA ASN A 501 -10.08 -3.31 29.52
C ASN A 501 -9.72 -3.03 30.99
N GLY A 502 -10.76 -2.88 31.81
CA GLY A 502 -10.63 -2.85 33.26
C GLY A 502 -9.83 -4.05 33.77
N ASN A 503 -8.98 -3.78 34.77
CA ASN A 503 -8.06 -4.67 35.49
C ASN A 503 -6.69 -4.91 34.82
N GLY A 504 -5.67 -4.18 35.30
CA GLY A 504 -4.28 -4.64 35.16
C GLY A 504 -3.21 -3.56 35.25
N ALA A 505 -2.87 -3.15 36.48
CA ALA A 505 -1.65 -2.48 36.94
C ALA A 505 -0.58 -2.04 35.90
N ILE A 506 -0.28 -0.73 35.94
CA ILE A 506 0.98 -0.15 35.49
C ILE A 506 2.13 -0.85 36.25
N LYS A 507 2.86 -1.75 35.60
CA LYS A 507 4.18 -2.17 36.09
C LYS A 507 5.19 -1.11 35.66
N SER A 508 5.41 -0.13 36.51
CA SER A 508 6.59 0.73 36.46
C SER A 508 7.76 -0.03 37.11
N ASN A 509 8.73 -0.48 36.31
CA ASN A 509 10.03 -0.89 36.82
C ASN A 509 11.08 0.01 36.17
N GLY A 510 11.67 0.89 36.97
CA GLY A 510 12.71 1.81 36.52
C GLY A 510 13.06 2.92 37.51
N GLN A 511 13.53 2.50 38.69
CA GLN A 511 14.34 3.24 39.68
C GLN A 511 14.48 4.78 39.53
N LEU A 512 13.83 5.52 40.43
CA LEU A 512 14.25 6.87 40.81
C LEU A 512 14.96 6.78 42.17
N ASN A 513 16.29 7.00 42.14
CA ASN A 513 17.09 7.22 43.33
C ASN A 513 16.60 8.48 44.06
N GLY A 514 16.43 8.33 45.38
CA GLY A 514 15.74 9.31 46.22
C GLY A 514 16.43 10.66 46.33
N GLN A 515 15.60 11.71 46.36
CA GLN A 515 15.87 12.92 47.11
C GLN A 515 14.60 13.33 47.88
N LYS A 516 14.80 13.54 49.18
CA LYS A 516 13.80 13.84 50.20
C LYS A 516 13.10 15.17 49.94
N THR A 517 11.77 15.16 50.03
CA THR A 517 10.90 16.34 50.15
C THR A 517 10.97 16.91 51.58
N PRO A 518 11.04 18.24 51.79
CA PRO A 518 10.66 18.85 53.05
C PRO A 518 9.16 19.20 53.06
N THR A 519 8.54 18.92 54.20
CA THR A 519 7.16 19.15 54.60
C THR A 519 6.77 20.63 54.61
N LYS A 520 5.57 20.94 54.12
CA LYS A 520 4.88 22.24 54.30
C LYS A 520 4.19 22.28 55.66
N GLU A 521 4.56 23.25 56.49
CA GLU A 521 3.76 23.70 57.64
C GLU A 521 2.80 24.83 57.24
N LYS A 522 1.61 24.81 57.85
CA LYS A 522 0.54 25.82 57.76
C LYS A 522 0.79 26.96 58.76
N ALA A 523 0.45 28.19 58.39
CA ALA A 523 -0.06 29.27 59.25
C ALA A 523 -0.41 30.48 58.35
N THR A 524 -1.45 31.30 58.53
CA THR A 524 -2.69 31.32 59.34
C THR A 524 -3.55 32.44 58.72
N TYR A 525 -4.86 32.35 58.95
CA TYR A 525 -5.87 33.34 58.59
C TYR A 525 -5.74 34.65 59.40
N GLU A 526 -5.97 35.78 58.73
CA GLU A 526 -6.91 36.85 59.16
C GLU A 526 -7.73 37.28 57.94
#